data_AF-A0A2T5XTT2-F1
#
_entry.id   AF-A0A2T5XTT2-F1
#
_cell.length_a   1.000
_cell.length_b   1.000
_cell.length_c   1.000
_cell.angle_alpha   90.00
_cell.angle_beta   90.00
_cell.angle_gamma   90.00
#
_symmetry.space_group_name_H-M   'P 1'
#
loop_
_entity.id
_entity.type
_entity.pdbx_description
1 polymer ?
#
loop_
_entity_poly.entity_id
_entity_poly.type
_entity_poly.pdbx_seq_one_letter_code
_entity_poly.pdbx_strand_id
1 'polypeptide(L)' 'MEQNLLHKCFDLAVEALNLLADTFGTTYEAVNIYLYVFIQPLLTILLIVAIFFFHKKNNNLQMKIEKLLSNKTNS' A
#
# COMPACT_ATOMS: atom_id res chain seq x y z
N MET A 1 -30.94 -2.55 0.68
CA MET A 1 -29.93 -3.48 1.22
C MET A 1 -28.54 -2.86 1.16
N GLU A 2 -28.10 -2.29 0.02
CA GLU A 2 -26.81 -1.60 -0.10
C GLU A 2 -26.59 -0.44 0.88
N GLN A 3 -27.63 0.38 1.12
CA GLN A 3 -27.52 1.48 2.10
C GLN A 3 -27.21 0.97 3.53
N ASN A 4 -27.71 -0.22 3.88
CA ASN A 4 -27.46 -0.81 5.20
C ASN A 4 -25.99 -1.25 5.36
N LEU A 5 -25.37 -1.76 4.29
CA LEU A 5 -23.96 -2.15 4.30
C LEU A 5 -23.04 -0.92 4.37
N LEU A 6 -23.33 0.12 3.59
CA LEU A 6 -22.55 1.37 3.63
C LEU A 6 -22.55 1.98 5.03
N HIS A 7 -23.72 2.09 5.66
CA HIS A 7 -23.82 2.61 7.03
C HIS A 7 -23.04 1.74 8.02
N LYS A 8 -23.17 0.41 7.94
CA LYS A 8 -22.39 -0.50 8.81
C LYS A 8 -20.88 -0.36 8.64
N CYS A 9 -20.40 -0.23 7.40
CA CYS A 9 -18.98 -0.02 7.14
C CYS A 9 -18.49 1.32 7.69
N PHE A 10 -19.30 2.37 7.53
CA PHE A 10 -19.00 3.68 8.09
C PHE A 10 -18.96 3.65 9.62
N ASP A 11 -19.98 3.07 10.27
CA ASP A 11 -20.05 2.96 11.72
C ASP A 11 -18.86 2.18 12.28
N LEU A 12 -18.51 1.05 11.66
CA LEU A 12 -17.34 0.26 12.05
C LEU A 12 -16.02 1.04 11.89
N ALA A 13 -15.87 1.80 10.81
CA ALA A 13 -14.69 2.63 10.59
C ALA A 13 -14.60 3.75 11.63
N VAL A 14 -15.74 4.37 11.97
CA VAL A 14 -15.82 5.40 13.01
C VAL A 14 -15.50 4.83 14.39
N GLU A 15 -16.03 3.65 14.72
CA GLU A 15 -15.74 2.96 15.98
C GLU A 15 -14.25 2.63 16.11
N ALA A 16 -13.63 2.08 15.07
CA ALA A 16 -12.19 1.79 15.08
C ALA A 16 -11.34 3.05 15.27
N LEU A 17 -11.70 4.15 14.62
CA LEU A 17 -10.99 5.42 14.73
C LEU A 17 -11.19 6.06 16.11
N ASN A 18 -12.37 5.93 16.73
CA ASN A 18 -12.58 6.36 18.12
C ASN A 18 -11.75 5.53 19.10
N LEU A 19 -11.68 4.21 18.93
CA LEU A 19 -10.84 3.34 19.76
C LEU A 19 -9.36 3.74 19.69
N LEU A 20 -8.87 4.06 18.48
CA LEU A 20 -7.52 4.58 18.29
C LEU A 20 -7.36 5.94 18.97
N ALA A 21 -8.34 6.84 18.83
CA ALA A 21 -8.32 8.15 19.44
C ALA A 21 -8.22 8.08 20.97
N ASP A 22 -9.02 7.22 21.60
CA ASP A 22 -8.97 6.95 23.04
C ASP A 22 -7.60 6.40 23.47
N THR A 23 -7.01 5.50 22.67
CA THR A 23 -5.69 4.90 22.95
C THR A 23 -4.57 5.96 22.91
N PHE A 24 -4.65 6.90 21.96
CA PHE A 24 -3.67 7.96 21.79
C PHE A 24 -3.98 9.22 22.61
N GLY A 25 -5.10 9.25 23.36
CA GLY A 25 -5.54 10.42 24.12
C GLY A 25 -5.83 11.63 23.23
N THR A 26 -6.37 11.41 22.04
CA THR A 26 -6.64 12.43 21.01
C THR A 26 -8.08 12.31 20.51
N THR A 27 -8.48 13.09 19.51
CA THR A 27 -9.81 12.98 18.87
C THR A 27 -9.79 12.13 17.60
N TYR A 28 -10.95 11.56 17.25
CA TYR A 28 -11.18 10.84 16.01
C TYR A 28 -10.72 11.62 14.77
N GLU A 29 -10.99 12.93 14.71
CA GLU A 29 -10.65 13.79 13.59
C GLU A 29 -9.13 13.91 13.43
N ALA A 30 -8.40 14.01 14.55
CA ALA A 30 -6.94 14.04 14.53
C ALA A 30 -6.36 12.71 14.01
N VAL A 31 -6.86 11.57 14.49
CA VAL A 31 -6.46 10.23 13.98
C VAL A 31 -6.74 10.13 12.47
N ASN A 32 -7.91 10.61 12.04
CA ASN A 32 -8.30 10.61 10.64
C ASN A 32 -7.32 11.43 9.77
N ILE A 33 -6.90 12.62 10.24
CA ILE A 33 -5.87 13.43 9.58
C ILE A 33 -4.53 12.68 9.53
N TYR A 34 -4.08 12.08 10.64
CA TYR A 34 -2.84 11.30 10.65
C TYR A 34 -2.84 10.17 9.61
N LEU A 35 -3.96 9.45 9.48
CA LEU A 35 -4.09 8.36 8.52
C LEU A 35 -4.06 8.85 7.07
N TYR A 36 -4.93 9.80 6.72
CA TYR A 36 -5.11 10.17 5.31
C TYR A 36 -4.11 11.21 4.80
N VAL A 37 -3.58 12.07 5.68
CA VAL A 37 -2.65 13.13 5.27
C VAL A 37 -1.20 12.70 5.39
N PHE A 38 -0.87 11.80 6.33
CA PHE A 38 0.52 11.40 6.55
C PHE A 38 0.78 9.93 6.17
N ILE A 39 0.02 9.00 6.74
CA ILE A 39 0.26 7.56 6.54
C ILE A 39 -0.03 7.17 5.08
N GLN A 40 -1.14 7.62 4.50
CA GLN A 40 -1.51 7.26 3.13
C GLN A 40 -0.50 7.77 2.08
N PRO A 41 -0.04 9.04 2.10
CA PRO A 41 1.03 9.47 1.18
C PRO A 41 2.35 8.74 1.41
N LEU A 42 2.72 8.47 2.66
CA LEU A 42 3.94 7.71 2.97
C LEU A 42 3.90 6.30 2.39
N LEU A 43 2.77 5.60 2.57
CA LEU A 43 2.55 4.27 1.99
C LEU A 43 2.58 4.32 0.47
N THR A 44 1.99 5.35 -0.13
CA THR A 44 1.99 5.55 -1.59
C THR A 44 3.42 5.72 -2.12
N ILE A 45 4.24 6.54 -1.47
CA ILE A 45 5.66 6.73 -1.84
C ILE A 45 6.42 5.42 -1.70
N LEU A 46 6.22 4.68 -0.60
CA LEU A 46 6.85 3.38 -0.38
C LEU A 46 6.51 2.38 -1.51
N LEU A 47 5.24 2.33 -1.92
CA LEU A 47 4.79 1.48 -3.02
C LEU A 47 5.39 1.89 -4.36
N ILE A 48 5.49 3.19 -4.65
CA ILE A 48 6.15 3.69 -5.88
C ILE A 48 7.62 3.25 -5.90
N VAL A 49 8.34 3.42 -4.78
CA VAL A 49 9.73 2.99 -4.67
C VAL A 49 9.86 1.47 -4.84
N ALA A 50 8.97 0.69 -4.22
CA ALA A 50 8.95 -0.75 -4.37
C ALA A 50 8.73 -1.17 -5.83
N ILE A 51 7.75 -0.56 -6.52
CA ILE A 51 7.48 -0.81 -7.94
C ILE A 51 8.73 -0.50 -8.76
N PHE A 52 9.37 0.65 -8.55
CA PHE A 52 10.59 1.01 -9.27
C PHE A 52 11.71 -0.01 -9.05
N PHE A 53 11.92 -0.43 -7.81
CA PHE A 53 12.91 -1.44 -7.45
C PHE A 53 12.61 -2.79 -8.13
N PHE A 54 11.36 -3.25 -8.06
CA PHE A 54 10.95 -4.50 -8.70
C PHE A 54 11.04 -4.44 -10.22
N HIS A 55 10.70 -3.31 -10.83
CA HIS A 55 10.81 -3.12 -12.27
C HIS A 55 12.27 -3.20 -12.73
N LYS A 56 13.19 -2.54 -12.03
CA LYS A 56 14.64 -2.62 -12.31
C LYS A 56 15.16 -4.04 -12.12
N LYS A 57 14.75 -4.72 -11.05
CA LYS A 57 15.14 -6.12 -10.78
C LYS A 57 14.63 -7.06 -11.89
N ASN A 58 13.39 -6.90 -12.31
CA ASN A 58 12.78 -7.73 -13.34
C ASN A 58 13.49 -7.58 -14.70
N ASN A 59 13.80 -6.35 -15.11
CA ASN A 59 14.53 -6.10 -16.35
C ASN A 59 15.93 -6.74 -16.34
N ASN A 60 16.63 -6.66 -15.21
CA ASN A 60 17.94 -7.32 -15.05
C ASN A 60 17.86 -8.84 -15.14
N LEU A 61 16.77 -9.44 -14.64
CA LEU A 61 16.55 -10.88 -14.72
C LEU A 61 16.22 -11.31 -16.16
N GLN A 62 15.36 -10.57 -16.86
CA GLN A 62 15.06 -10.79 -18.27
C GLN A 62 16.34 -10.78 -19.13
N MET A 63 17.18 -9.75 -18.98
CA MET A 63 18.47 -9.68 -19.70
C MET A 63 19.41 -10.85 -19.38
N LYS A 64 19.41 -11.35 -18.13
CA LYS A 64 20.22 -12.52 -17.76
C LYS A 64 19.69 -13.79 -18.43
N ILE A 65 18.37 -13.97 -18.48
CA ILE A 65 17.73 -15.11 -19.13
C ILE A 65 18.05 -15.11 -20.63
N GLU A 66 17.88 -13.97 -21.31
CA GLU A 66 18.21 -13.83 -22.74
C GLU A 66 19.65 -14.20 -23.05
N LYS A 67 20.62 -13.71 -22.25
CA LYS A 67 22.04 -14.05 -22.40
C LYS A 67 22.33 -15.54 -22.20
N LEU A 68 21.65 -16.18 -21.25
CA LEU A 68 21.82 -17.62 -21.02
C LEU A 68 21.25 -18.43 -22.19
N LEU A 69 20.11 -18.03 -22.74
CA LEU A 69 19.51 -18.67 -23.91
C LEU A 69 20.40 -18.51 -25.14
N SER A 70 20.92 -17.31 -25.41
CA SER A 70 21.81 -17.07 -26.55
C SER A 70 23.10 -17.90 -26.46
N ASN A 71 23.70 -18.00 -25.27
CA ASN A 71 24.91 -18.82 -25.08
C ASN A 71 24.64 -20.31 -25.28
N LYS A 72 23.44 -20.79 -24.91
CA LYS A 72 23.05 -22.18 -25.12
C LYS A 72 22.82 -22.52 -26.59
N THR A 73 22.30 -21.59 -27.39
CA THR A 73 22.05 -21.80 -28.83
C THR A 73 23.33 -21.75 -29.66
N ASN A 74 24.36 -21.05 -29.19
CA ASN A 74 25.65 -20.91 -29.86
C ASN A 74 26.69 -21.98 -29.45
N SER A 75 26.33 -22.91 -28.56
CA SER A 75 27.13 -24.06 -28.12
C SER A 75 26.57 -25.36 -28.66
#